data_AF-A0A2N6A0F0-F1
#
_entry.id   AF-A0A2N6A0F0-F1
#
_cell.length_a   1.000
_cell.length_b   1.000
_cell.length_c   1.000
_cell.angle_alpha   90.00
_cell.angle_beta   90.00
_cell.angle_gamma   90.00
#
_symmetry.space_group_name_H-M   'P 1'
#
loop_
_entity.id
_entity.type
_entity.pdbx_description
1 polymer ?
#
loop_
_entity_poly.entity_id
_entity_poly.type
_entity_poly.pdbx_seq_one_letter_code
_entity_poly.pdbx_strand_id
1 'polypeptide(L)'
;QVLISIRPKTPDFVAETDISHLFQMLVDLNISVQLTQMSAATFTVCVDKNEYTFDQLLKQLHDHYEVRYNEASEIITIRNYDDDSLAKMKNGCEVLIEQRTRKTAQIVRITK
;
A
#
# COMPACT_ATOMS: atom_id res chain seq x y z
N GLN A 1 5.54 6.08 6.79
CA GLN A 1 4.30 5.42 6.34
C GLN A 1 4.43 3.93 6.53
N VAL A 2 3.34 3.19 6.33
CA VAL A 2 3.35 1.73 6.33
C VAL A 2 2.74 1.23 5.02
N LEU A 3 3.43 0.28 4.38
CA LEU A 3 2.93 -0.42 3.21
C LEU A 3 2.37 -1.77 3.65
N ILE A 4 1.08 -2.00 3.46
CA ILE A 4 0.37 -3.20 3.93
C ILE A 4 -0.07 -4.03 2.72
N SER A 5 0.35 -5.28 2.65
CA SER A 5 -0.08 -6.26 1.65
C SER A 5 -1.03 -7.27 2.27
N ILE A 6 -2.22 -7.40 1.68
CA ILE A 6 -3.36 -8.13 2.20
C ILE A 6 -3.75 -9.21 1.18
N ARG A 7 -3.84 -10.45 1.64
CA ARG A 7 -4.16 -11.61 0.81
C ARG A 7 -5.25 -12.47 1.48
N PRO A 8 -6.32 -12.87 0.77
CA PRO A 8 -7.31 -13.81 1.30
C PRO A 8 -6.69 -15.14 1.74
N LYS A 9 -7.12 -15.70 2.88
CA LYS A 9 -6.62 -16.98 3.40
C LYS A 9 -7.06 -18.19 2.56
N THR A 10 -8.26 -18.12 1.99
CA THR A 10 -8.79 -19.15 1.08
C THR A 10 -8.49 -18.73 -0.35
N PRO A 11 -7.68 -19.52 -1.08
CA PRO A 11 -7.01 -19.05 -2.28
C PRO A 11 -7.92 -19.22 -3.49
N ASP A 12 -8.46 -18.13 -4.00
CA ASP A 12 -8.75 -18.06 -5.43
C ASP A 12 -8.31 -16.69 -5.93
N PHE A 13 -8.97 -15.61 -5.52
CA PHE A 13 -8.65 -14.25 -5.95
C PHE A 13 -9.13 -13.23 -4.91
N VAL A 14 -8.63 -12.00 -4.96
CA VAL A 14 -9.25 -10.88 -4.24
C VAL A 14 -10.55 -10.53 -4.95
N ALA A 15 -11.70 -10.83 -4.33
CA ALA A 15 -13.01 -10.54 -4.92
C ALA A 15 -13.41 -9.08 -4.65
N GLU A 16 -14.37 -8.55 -5.41
CA GLU A 16 -14.90 -7.19 -5.20
C GLU A 16 -15.50 -7.01 -3.81
N THR A 17 -16.05 -8.09 -3.22
CA THR A 17 -16.53 -8.11 -1.84
C THR A 17 -15.41 -7.90 -0.82
N ASP A 18 -14.21 -8.45 -1.07
CA ASP A 18 -13.04 -8.20 -0.24
C ASP A 18 -12.62 -6.75 -0.33
N ILE A 19 -12.53 -6.20 -1.54
CA ILE A 19 -12.14 -4.80 -1.77
C ILE A 19 -13.11 -3.87 -1.03
N SER A 20 -14.42 -4.10 -1.18
CA SER A 20 -15.46 -3.33 -0.50
C SER A 20 -15.29 -3.38 1.02
N HIS A 21 -15.11 -4.59 1.57
CA HIS A 21 -14.92 -4.79 3.00
C HIS A 21 -13.65 -4.10 3.53
N LEU A 22 -12.53 -4.22 2.81
CA LEU A 22 -11.27 -3.58 3.17
C LEU A 22 -11.37 -2.05 3.16
N PHE A 23 -12.04 -1.45 2.16
CA PHE A 23 -12.26 -0.01 2.15
C PHE A 23 -13.21 0.44 3.27
N GLN A 24 -14.25 -0.34 3.58
CA GLN A 24 -15.13 -0.03 4.70
C GLN A 24 -14.37 -0.01 6.03
N MET A 25 -13.53 -1.02 6.29
CA MET A 25 -12.68 -1.07 7.49
C MET A 25 -11.77 0.16 7.60
N LEU A 26 -11.17 0.61 6.48
CA LEU A 26 -10.32 1.79 6.45
C LEU A 26 -11.09 3.07 6.79
N VAL A 27 -12.33 3.20 6.28
CA VAL A 27 -13.23 4.32 6.60
C VAL A 27 -13.62 4.31 8.09
N ASP A 28 -14.01 3.16 8.63
CA ASP A 28 -14.44 3.00 10.02
C ASP A 28 -13.32 3.36 11.01
N LEU A 29 -12.07 3.09 10.64
CA LEU A 29 -10.88 3.43 11.43
C LEU A 29 -10.31 4.83 11.10
N ASN A 30 -10.94 5.59 10.21
CA ASN A 30 -10.50 6.92 9.75
C ASN A 30 -9.05 6.90 9.19
N ILE A 31 -8.69 5.87 8.43
CA ILE A 31 -7.38 5.69 7.81
C ILE A 31 -7.42 6.19 6.37
N SER A 32 -6.60 7.20 6.06
CA SER A 32 -6.47 7.73 4.70
C SER A 32 -5.46 6.93 3.88
N VAL A 33 -5.87 6.52 2.67
CA VAL A 33 -5.01 5.77 1.73
C VAL A 33 -4.33 6.73 0.75
N GLN A 34 -3.01 6.60 0.62
CA GLN A 34 -2.19 7.39 -0.31
C GLN A 34 -1.88 6.64 -1.62
N LEU A 35 -1.88 5.32 -1.58
CA LEU A 35 -1.68 4.45 -2.73
C LEU A 35 -2.43 3.14 -2.54
N THR A 36 -3.04 2.67 -3.62
CA THR A 36 -3.55 1.32 -3.73
C THR A 36 -2.83 0.61 -4.90
N GLN A 37 -2.48 -0.64 -4.69
CA GLN A 37 -2.00 -1.56 -5.73
C GLN A 37 -2.79 -2.85 -5.59
N MET A 38 -3.21 -3.43 -6.71
CA MET A 38 -3.91 -4.71 -6.68
C MET A 38 -3.38 -5.63 -7.76
N SER A 39 -3.22 -6.89 -7.40
CA SER A 39 -3.10 -8.02 -8.32
C SER A 39 -4.29 -8.95 -8.13
N ALA A 40 -4.38 -10.01 -8.93
CA ALA A 40 -5.44 -11.01 -8.78
C ALA A 40 -5.44 -11.68 -7.38
N ALA A 41 -4.31 -11.71 -6.69
CA ALA A 41 -4.14 -12.43 -5.43
C ALA A 41 -3.84 -11.53 -4.21
N THR A 42 -3.60 -10.24 -4.41
CA THR A 42 -3.15 -9.36 -3.31
C THR A 42 -3.64 -7.95 -3.52
N PHE A 43 -4.14 -7.36 -2.43
CA PHE A 43 -4.48 -5.96 -2.32
C PHE A 43 -3.46 -5.28 -1.40
N THR A 44 -2.80 -4.24 -1.90
CA THR A 44 -1.76 -3.52 -1.16
C THR A 44 -2.13 -2.05 -1.02
N VAL A 45 -1.96 -1.50 0.18
CA VAL A 45 -2.22 -0.10 0.50
C VAL A 45 -1.04 0.56 1.20
N CYS A 46 -0.77 1.82 0.85
CA CYS A 46 0.16 2.67 1.60
C CYS A 46 -0.66 3.69 2.39
N VAL A 47 -0.43 3.73 3.69
CA VAL A 47 -1.16 4.61 4.62
C VAL A 47 -0.19 5.31 5.58
N ASP A 48 -0.60 6.46 6.11
CA ASP A 48 0.12 7.07 7.24
C ASP A 48 -0.10 6.22 8.49
N LYS A 49 0.98 5.94 9.24
CA LYS A 49 0.91 5.08 10.42
C LYS A 49 0.44 5.90 11.62
N ASN A 50 -0.65 5.47 12.23
CA ASN A 50 -1.04 5.83 13.59
C ASN A 50 -1.12 4.53 14.39
N GLU A 51 -0.31 4.40 15.45
CA GLU A 51 -0.17 3.12 16.20
C GLU A 51 -1.53 2.55 16.64
N TYR A 52 -2.43 3.41 17.16
CA TYR A 52 -3.72 2.98 17.67
C TYR A 52 -4.65 2.43 16.59
N THR A 53 -4.78 3.12 15.45
CA THR A 53 -5.66 2.65 14.37
C THR A 53 -5.02 1.52 13.57
N PHE A 54 -3.68 1.49 13.48
CA PHE A 54 -2.94 0.43 12.81
C PHE A 54 -3.06 -0.91 13.53
N ASP A 55 -2.92 -0.94 14.86
CA ASP A 55 -3.10 -2.17 15.64
C ASP A 55 -4.52 -2.73 15.52
N GLN A 56 -5.52 -1.85 15.50
CA GLN A 56 -6.92 -2.25 15.28
C GLN A 56 -7.14 -2.79 13.88
N LEU A 57 -6.57 -2.13 12.86
CA LEU A 57 -6.64 -2.59 11.48
C LEU A 57 -6.02 -3.99 11.35
N LEU A 58 -4.81 -4.19 11.86
CA LEU A 58 -4.13 -5.49 11.82
C LEU A 58 -4.95 -6.58 12.51
N LYS A 59 -5.51 -6.30 13.68
CA LYS A 59 -6.36 -7.24 14.41
C LYS A 59 -7.56 -7.69 13.57
N GLN A 60 -8.28 -6.74 12.95
CA GLN A 60 -9.44 -7.05 12.11
C GLN A 60 -9.04 -7.80 10.82
N LEU A 61 -7.93 -7.40 10.20
CA LEU A 61 -7.46 -8.06 8.97
C LEU A 61 -7.04 -9.51 9.21
N HIS A 62 -6.37 -9.79 10.33
CA HIS A 62 -5.85 -11.13 10.63
C HIS A 62 -6.92 -12.20 10.80
N ASP A 63 -8.19 -11.85 11.01
CA ASP A 63 -9.28 -12.81 11.09
C ASP A 63 -9.53 -13.49 9.72
N HIS A 64 -9.51 -12.70 8.63
CA HIS A 64 -9.89 -13.16 7.29
C HIS A 64 -8.74 -13.22 6.28
N TYR A 65 -7.64 -12.50 6.53
CA TYR A 65 -6.56 -12.29 5.58
C TYR A 65 -5.19 -12.71 6.13
N GLU A 66 -4.28 -13.13 5.24
CA GLU A 66 -2.84 -13.10 5.45
C GLU A 66 -2.37 -11.66 5.24
N VAL A 67 -1.69 -11.09 6.23
CA VAL A 67 -1.25 -9.69 6.22
C VAL A 67 0.26 -9.65 6.37
N ARG A 68 0.92 -8.89 5.49
CA ARG A 68 2.34 -8.51 5.60
C ARG A 68 2.44 -7.00 5.52
N TYR A 69 3.42 -6.42 6.18
CA TYR A 69 3.64 -4.98 6.09
C TYR A 69 5.11 -4.60 6.18
N ASN A 70 5.45 -3.46 5.59
CA ASN A 70 6.73 -2.81 5.70
C ASN A 70 6.54 -1.48 6.42
N GLU A 71 7.14 -1.36 7.60
CA GLU A 71 7.23 -0.10 8.33
C GLU A 71 8.32 0.79 7.74
N ALA A 72 8.36 2.04 8.19
CA ALA A 72 9.35 3.03 7.74
C ALA A 72 9.45 3.13 6.22
N SER A 73 8.30 3.18 5.54
CA SER A 73 8.23 3.47 4.11
C SER A 73 7.92 4.95 3.85
N GLU A 74 8.31 5.42 2.67
CA GLU A 74 7.90 6.72 2.15
C GLU A 74 7.37 6.59 0.73
N ILE A 75 6.32 7.37 0.42
CA ILE A 75 5.74 7.51 -0.91
C ILE A 75 6.16 8.84 -1.55
N ILE A 76 6.65 8.75 -2.78
CA ILE A 76 7.01 9.89 -3.60
C ILE A 76 6.09 9.90 -4.82
N THR A 77 5.42 11.03 -5.06
CA THR A 77 4.59 11.24 -6.25
C THR A 77 5.24 12.29 -7.16
N ILE A 78 5.67 11.88 -8.35
CA ILE A 78 6.28 12.73 -9.36
C ILE A 78 5.27 12.96 -10.49
N ARG A 79 4.98 14.22 -10.81
CA ARG A 79 4.17 14.59 -11.98
C ARG A 79 5.07 14.99 -13.14
N ASN A 80 4.63 14.70 -14.36
CA ASN A 80 5.36 14.83 -15.62
C ASN A 80 6.80 14.29 -15.49
N TYR A 81 6.94 13.06 -14.98
CA TYR A 81 8.25 12.46 -14.75
C TYR A 81 9.01 12.26 -16.07
N ASP A 82 10.32 12.23 -15.96
CA ASP A 82 11.29 11.79 -16.96
C ASP A 82 12.21 10.73 -16.35
N ASP A 83 13.10 10.15 -17.14
CA ASP A 83 13.99 9.10 -16.66
C ASP A 83 14.98 9.60 -15.60
N ASP A 84 15.42 10.86 -15.70
CA ASP A 84 16.35 11.48 -14.74
C ASP A 84 15.71 11.70 -13.36
N SER A 85 14.49 12.22 -13.31
CA SER A 85 13.74 12.41 -12.06
C SER A 85 13.40 11.08 -11.39
N LEU A 86 13.04 10.06 -12.17
CA LEU A 86 12.84 8.70 -11.66
C LEU A 86 14.12 8.13 -11.06
N ALA A 87 15.25 8.22 -11.77
CA ALA A 87 16.53 7.71 -11.30
C ALA A 87 16.93 8.37 -9.98
N LYS A 88 16.76 9.70 -9.86
CA LYS A 88 17.02 10.45 -8.62
C LYS A 88 16.18 9.95 -7.45
N MET A 89 14.89 9.68 -7.67
CA MET A 89 14.00 9.24 -6.60
C MET A 89 14.23 7.78 -6.18
N LYS A 90 14.88 6.95 -7.00
CA LYS A 90 15.22 5.56 -6.67
C LYS A 90 16.61 5.39 -6.07
N ASN A 91 17.50 6.37 -6.28
CA ASN A 91 18.90 6.22 -5.95
C ASN A 91 19.12 5.96 -4.45
N GLY A 92 19.88 4.91 -4.13
CA GLY A 92 20.32 4.60 -2.77
C GLY A 92 19.25 4.04 -1.82
N CYS A 93 18.03 3.77 -2.32
CA CYS A 93 16.90 3.26 -1.56
C CYS A 93 16.36 1.96 -2.17
N GLU A 94 15.81 1.09 -1.32
CA GLU A 94 15.08 -0.09 -1.77
C GLU A 94 13.66 0.32 -2.17
N VAL A 95 13.31 0.09 -3.44
CA VAL A 95 11.98 0.40 -3.99
C VAL A 95 11.06 -0.80 -3.77
N LEU A 96 9.97 -0.59 -3.06
CA LEU A 96 8.94 -1.61 -2.79
C LEU A 96 7.88 -1.63 -3.88
N ILE A 97 7.41 -0.44 -4.29
CA ILE A 97 6.40 -0.28 -5.34
C ILE A 97 6.82 0.84 -6.27
N GLU A 98 6.60 0.59 -7.56
CA GLU A 98 6.66 1.63 -8.58
C GLU A 98 5.44 1.51 -9.48
N GLN A 99 4.63 2.57 -9.51
CA GLN A 99 3.47 2.68 -10.39
C GLN A 99 3.62 3.88 -11.29
N ARG A 100 3.30 3.70 -12.57
CA ARG A 100 3.40 4.76 -13.56
C ARG A 100 2.11 4.86 -14.37
N THR A 101 1.66 6.09 -14.55
CA THR A 101 0.73 6.49 -15.60
C THR A 101 1.48 7.25 -16.68
N ARG A 102 0.78 7.79 -17.68
CA ARG A 102 1.40 8.60 -18.74
C ARG A 102 2.12 9.85 -18.22
N LYS A 103 1.69 10.39 -17.08
CA LYS A 103 2.20 11.66 -16.55
C LYS A 103 2.55 11.61 -15.07
N THR A 104 2.28 10.53 -14.35
CA THR A 104 2.54 10.47 -12.91
C THR A 104 3.24 9.17 -12.58
N ALA A 105 4.31 9.26 -11.80
CA ALA A 105 4.95 8.12 -11.18
C ALA A 105 4.76 8.21 -9.66
N GLN A 106 4.41 7.09 -9.05
CA GLN A 106 4.39 6.92 -7.60
C GLN A 106 5.40 5.84 -7.22
N ILE A 107 6.28 6.15 -6.29
CA ILE A 107 7.34 5.26 -5.82
C ILE A 107 7.18 5.12 -4.32
N VAL A 108 7.04 3.89 -3.83
CA VAL A 108 7.15 3.57 -2.41
C VAL A 108 8.51 2.94 -2.18
N ARG A 109 9.28 3.48 -1.24
CA ARG A 109 10.62 2.99 -0.91
C ARG A 109 10.83 2.91 0.61
N ILE A 110 11.76 2.06 1.05
CA ILE A 110 12.16 1.99 2.46
C ILE A 110 12.96 3.26 2.82
N THR A 111 12.56 3.90 3.92
CA THR A 111 13.29 5.00 4.55
C THR A 111 14.43 4.42 5.39
N LYS A 112 15.64 4.96 5.24
CA LYS A 112 16.80 4.64 6.09
C LYS A 112 16.81 5.46 7.37
#